data_AF-A0A402CL69-F1
#
_entry.id   AF-A0A402CL69-F1
#
_cell.length_a   1.000
_cell.length_b   1.000
_cell.length_c   1.000
_cell.angle_alpha   90.00
_cell.angle_beta   90.00
_cell.angle_gamma   90.00
#
_symmetry.space_group_name_H-M   'P 1'
#
loop_
_entity.id
_entity.type
_entity.pdbx_description
1 polymer ?
#
loop_
_entity_poly.entity_id
_entity_poly.type
_entity_poly.pdbx_seq_one_letter_code
_entity_poly.pdbx_strand_id
1 'polypeptide(L)'
;MLSPAPVDDSSNASAARFVRHFVTNLRFDVVGPARIQTSAYFVVFTQDGPDHWGRYRDALVEVGERWLFSHRFVSVDAVRPGGWFDGR
;
A
#
# COMPACT_ATOMS: atom_id res chain seq x y z
N MET A 1 -47.42 3.12 -4.95
CA MET A 1 -46.42 3.25 -3.87
C MET A 1 -45.05 3.26 -4.53
N LEU A 2 -44.37 4.41 -4.57
CA LEU A 2 -43.02 4.48 -5.13
C LEU A 2 -42.05 3.77 -4.16
N SER A 3 -41.28 2.83 -4.68
CA SER A 3 -40.12 2.26 -3.98
C SER A 3 -39.13 3.40 -3.69
N PRO A 4 -38.56 3.52 -2.47
CA PRO A 4 -37.53 4.52 -2.24
C PRO A 4 -36.32 4.21 -3.13
N ALA A 5 -35.76 5.26 -3.72
CA ALA A 5 -34.50 5.19 -4.46
C ALA A 5 -33.38 4.64 -3.56
N PRO A 6 -32.38 3.93 -4.11
CA PRO A 6 -31.23 3.49 -3.33
C PRO A 6 -30.57 4.72 -2.70
N VAL A 7 -30.30 4.63 -1.39
CA VAL A 7 -29.56 5.66 -0.67
C VAL A 7 -28.15 5.66 -1.25
N ASP A 8 -27.80 6.76 -1.91
CA ASP A 8 -26.45 7.01 -2.37
C ASP A 8 -25.58 7.31 -1.14
N ASP A 9 -24.77 6.33 -0.74
CA ASP A 9 -23.77 6.46 0.35
C ASP A 9 -22.48 7.15 -0.14
N SER A 10 -22.52 7.82 -1.30
CA SER A 10 -21.43 8.65 -1.76
C SER A 10 -21.33 9.91 -0.88
N SER A 11 -20.45 9.87 0.12
CA SER A 11 -19.63 11.02 0.60
C SER A 11 -19.26 10.95 2.09
N ASN A 12 -18.85 9.79 2.60
CA ASN A 12 -17.90 9.82 3.70
C ASN A 12 -16.93 8.66 3.58
N ALA A 13 -15.80 8.89 2.89
CA ALA A 13 -14.66 8.01 3.01
C ALA A 13 -14.23 8.05 4.49
N SER A 14 -14.85 7.18 5.28
CA SER A 14 -14.62 7.15 6.72
C SER A 14 -13.12 6.94 6.94
N ALA A 15 -12.53 7.77 7.80
CA ALA A 15 -11.11 7.62 8.11
C ALA A 15 -10.87 6.17 8.57
N ALA A 16 -9.93 5.47 7.94
CA ALA A 16 -9.64 4.10 8.30
C ALA A 16 -9.29 4.03 9.79
N ARG A 17 -10.01 3.18 10.53
CA ARG A 17 -9.80 2.96 11.97
C ARG A 17 -8.42 2.37 12.24
N PHE A 18 -7.92 1.54 11.32
CA PHE A 18 -6.54 1.11 11.28
C PHE A 18 -6.08 0.95 9.84
N VAL A 19 -4.76 1.00 9.66
CA VAL A 19 -4.08 0.66 8.40
C VAL A 19 -3.00 -0.36 8.71
N ARG A 20 -3.07 -1.53 8.08
CA ARG A 20 -2.10 -2.62 8.29
C ARG A 20 -1.49 -3.05 6.97
N HIS A 21 -0.17 -2.95 6.89
CA HIS A 21 0.58 -3.43 5.74
C HIS A 21 0.94 -4.90 5.92
N PHE A 22 0.59 -5.72 4.92
CA PHE A 22 1.11 -7.07 4.75
C PHE A 22 2.08 -7.05 3.58
N VAL A 23 3.37 -7.15 3.87
CA VAL A 23 4.43 -7.16 2.87
C VAL A 23 4.97 -8.57 2.74
N THR A 24 5.05 -9.07 1.51
CA THR A 24 5.41 -10.46 1.24
C THR A 24 6.32 -10.59 0.02
N ASN A 25 6.97 -11.74 -0.10
CA ASN A 25 7.87 -12.09 -1.21
C ASN A 25 8.96 -11.04 -1.42
N LEU A 26 9.55 -10.56 -0.32
CA LEU A 26 10.70 -9.66 -0.38
C LEU A 26 11.83 -10.38 -1.14
N ARG A 27 12.26 -9.75 -2.23
CA ARG A 27 13.34 -10.22 -3.08
C ARG A 27 14.45 -9.18 -3.08
N PHE A 28 15.67 -9.64 -2.88
CA PHE A 28 16.87 -8.82 -3.09
C PHE A 28 17.26 -8.95 -4.55
N ASP A 29 17.14 -7.85 -5.30
CA ASP A 29 17.46 -7.80 -6.72
C ASP A 29 18.95 -7.50 -6.94
N VAL A 30 19.53 -6.64 -6.10
CA VAL A 30 20.96 -6.33 -6.08
C VAL A 30 21.41 -6.19 -4.62
N VAL A 31 22.56 -6.78 -4.28
CA VAL A 31 23.20 -6.63 -2.97
C VAL A 31 24.64 -6.18 -3.19
N GLY A 32 24.94 -4.94 -2.80
CA GLY A 32 26.27 -4.36 -2.80
C GLY A 32 26.64 -3.80 -1.43
N PRO A 33 27.92 -3.47 -1.20
CA PRO A 33 28.42 -3.06 0.12
C PRO A 33 27.78 -1.78 0.65
N ALA A 34 27.44 -0.82 -0.22
CA ALA A 34 26.85 0.46 0.19
C ALA A 34 25.42 0.69 -0.36
N ARG A 35 24.90 -0.25 -1.17
CA ARG A 35 23.60 -0.11 -1.82
C ARG A 35 22.94 -1.47 -2.05
N ILE A 36 21.67 -1.54 -1.69
CA ILE A 36 20.81 -2.71 -1.92
C ILE A 36 19.59 -2.26 -2.74
N GLN A 37 19.13 -3.13 -3.65
CA GLN A 37 17.84 -2.96 -4.32
C GLN A 37 16.94 -4.15 -4.01
N THR A 38 15.69 -3.87 -3.68
CA THR A 38 14.70 -4.91 -3.38
C THR A 38 13.38 -4.66 -4.09
N SER A 39 12.60 -5.72 -4.21
CA SER A 39 11.21 -5.68 -4.61
C SER A 39 10.35 -6.51 -3.65
N ALA A 40 9.12 -6.09 -3.42
CA ALA A 40 8.16 -6.83 -2.60
C ALA A 40 6.74 -6.59 -3.09
N TYR A 41 5.85 -7.53 -2.80
CA TYR A 41 4.41 -7.30 -2.92
C TYR A 41 3.86 -6.78 -1.61
N PHE A 42 2.80 -5.99 -1.67
CA PHE A 42 2.07 -5.56 -0.49
C PHE A 42 0.57 -5.66 -0.68
N VAL A 43 -0.14 -5.87 0.42
CA VAL A 43 -1.58 -5.62 0.56
C VAL A 43 -1.76 -4.75 1.80
N VAL A 44 -2.57 -3.71 1.69
CA VAL A 44 -3.00 -2.89 2.83
C VAL A 44 -4.39 -3.31 3.25
N PHE A 45 -4.56 -3.52 4.55
CA PHE A 45 -5.82 -3.86 5.18
C PHE A 45 -6.32 -2.70 6.03
N THR A 46 -7.62 -2.45 5.97
CA THR A 46 -8.37 -1.59 6.89
C THR A 46 -9.39 -2.43 7.66
N GLN A 47 -10.27 -1.79 8.44
CA GLN A 47 -11.35 -2.49 9.14
C GLN A 47 -12.30 -3.26 8.20
N ASP A 48 -12.35 -2.87 6.92
CA ASP A 48 -13.26 -3.43 5.91
C ASP A 48 -12.59 -4.54 5.07
N GLY A 49 -11.37 -4.96 5.43
CA GLY A 49 -10.60 -5.99 4.74
C GLY A 49 -9.49 -5.41 3.83
N PRO A 50 -9.09 -6.13 2.75
CA PRO A 50 -8.15 -5.61 1.76
C PRO A 50 -8.64 -4.30 1.13
N ASP A 51 -7.79 -3.29 1.15
CA ASP A 51 -8.12 -1.93 0.70
C ASP A 51 -7.41 -1.57 -0.61
N HIS A 52 -6.10 -1.79 -0.69
CA HIS A 52 -5.33 -1.66 -1.92
C HIS A 52 -4.08 -2.53 -1.87
N TRP A 53 -3.52 -2.87 -3.03
CA TRP A 53 -2.35 -3.73 -3.12
C TRP A 53 -1.49 -3.39 -4.32
N GLY A 54 -0.24 -3.83 -4.28
CA GLY A 54 0.69 -3.59 -5.35
C GLY A 54 2.11 -4.02 -5.02
N ARG A 55 3.08 -3.24 -5.49
CA ARG A 55 4.50 -3.56 -5.42
C ARG A 55 5.32 -2.40 -4.87
N TYR A 56 6.29 -2.74 -4.03
CA TYR A 56 7.39 -1.86 -3.68
C TYR A 56 8.62 -2.20 -4.50
N ARG A 57 9.34 -1.16 -4.92
CA ARG A 57 10.70 -1.26 -5.45
C ARG A 57 11.56 -0.26 -4.70
N ASP A 58 12.51 -0.77 -3.94
CA ASP A 58 13.29 0.02 -2.99
C ASP A 58 14.75 0.08 -3.39
N ALA A 59 15.37 1.21 -3.08
CA ALA A 59 16.81 1.35 -2.97
C ALA A 59 17.14 1.71 -1.51
N LEU A 60 18.04 0.93 -0.91
CA LEU A 60 18.53 1.15 0.43
C LEU A 60 20.02 1.51 0.37
N VAL A 61 20.43 2.41 1.25
CA VAL A 61 21.84 2.80 1.45
C VAL A 61 22.21 2.67 2.92
N GLU A 62 23.47 2.38 3.18
CA GLU A 62 24.02 2.34 4.54
C GLU A 62 24.22 3.78 5.06
N VAL A 63 23.71 4.03 6.27
CA VAL A 63 23.88 5.30 7.00
C VAL A 63 24.23 4.96 8.44
N GLY A 64 25.52 5.05 8.77
CA GLY A 64 26.04 4.53 10.04
C GLY A 64 25.83 3.02 10.12
N GLU A 65 25.26 2.53 11.22
CA GLU A 65 25.01 1.09 11.44
C GLU A 65 23.64 0.62 10.92
N ARG A 66 23.00 1.39 10.03
CA ARG A 66 21.62 1.12 9.57
C ARG A 66 21.51 1.17 8.05
N TRP A 67 20.58 0.40 7.52
CA TRP A 67 20.11 0.54 6.14
C TRP A 67 18.84 1.39 6.13
N LEU A 68 18.85 2.48 5.37
CA LEU A 68 17.70 3.37 5.20
C LEU A 68 17.27 3.39 3.73
N PHE A 69 15.98 3.63 3.48
CA PHE A 69 15.51 3.86 2.13
C PHE A 69 16.09 5.18 1.60
N SER A 70 16.92 5.10 0.56
CA SER A 70 17.26 6.28 -0.24
C SER A 70 16.14 6.60 -1.23
N HIS A 71 15.38 5.57 -1.64
CA HIS A 71 14.24 5.71 -2.54
C HIS A 71 13.28 4.52 -2.37
N ARG A 72 11.98 4.78 -2.45
CA ARG A 72 10.94 3.78 -2.60
C ARG A 72 10.01 4.20 -3.72
N PHE A 73 9.85 3.35 -4.73
CA PHE A 73 8.80 3.46 -5.72
C PHE A 73 7.64 2.56 -5.34
N VAL A 74 6.44 3.12 -5.26
CA VAL A 74 5.20 2.39 -4.98
C VAL A 74 4.37 2.32 -6.24
N SER A 75 4.07 1.11 -6.69
CA SER A 75 3.08 0.86 -7.75
C SER A 75 1.84 0.27 -7.10
N VAL A 76 0.71 0.97 -7.19
CA VAL A 76 -0.58 0.43 -6.78
C VAL A 76 -1.18 -0.28 -7.98
N ASP A 77 -1.44 -1.58 -7.85
CA ASP A 77 -1.95 -2.41 -8.95
C ASP A 77 -3.46 -2.35 -9.01
N ALA A 78 -4.10 -2.33 -7.85
CA ALA A 78 -5.53 -2.19 -7.72
C ALA A 78 -5.91 -1.67 -6.34
N VAL A 79 -7.11 -1.08 -6.31
CA VAL A 79 -7.75 -0.49 -5.15
C VAL A 79 -9.16 -1.06 -5.07
N ARG A 80 -9.65 -1.31 -3.87
CA ARG A 80 -11.05 -1.68 -3.65
C ARG A 80 -11.93 -0.46 -3.96
N PRO A 81 -12.95 -0.56 -4.84
CA PRO A 81 -13.88 0.54 -5.06
C PRO A 81 -14.58 1.00 -3.78
N GLY A 82 -14.66 2.31 -3.60
CA GLY A 82 -15.16 2.97 -2.38
C GLY A 82 -14.32 2.69 -1.13
N GLY A 83 -13.12 2.12 -1.29
CA GLY A 83 -12.17 1.88 -0.21
C GLY A 83 -11.54 3.18 0.29
N TRP A 84 -10.81 3.10 1.38
CA TRP A 84 -10.16 4.26 2.01
C TRP A 84 -9.10 4.91 1.10
N PHE A 85 -8.41 4.11 0.29
CA PHE A 85 -7.43 4.60 -0.69
C PHE A 85 -8.06 5.04 -2.03
N ASP A 86 -9.33 4.74 -2.27
CA ASP A 86 -9.99 5.09 -3.53
C ASP A 86 -10.11 6.61 -3.67
N GLY A 87 -9.57 7.16 -4.78
CA GLY A 87 -9.53 8.60 -5.04
C GLY A 87 -8.42 9.40 -4.33
N ARG A 88 -7.39 8.75 -3.77
CA ARG A 88 -6.20 9.41 -3.17
C ARG A 88 -4.99 9.44 -4.08
#